data_AF-A0A0R2TSC5-F1
#
_entry.id   AF-A0A0R2TSC5-F1
#
_cell.length_a   1.000
_cell.length_b   1.000
_cell.length_c   1.000
_cell.angle_alpha   90.00
_cell.angle_beta   90.00
_cell.angle_gamma   90.00
#
_symmetry.space_group_name_H-M   'P 1'
#
loop_
_entity.id
_entity.type
_entity.pdbx_description
1 polymer ?
#
loop_
_entity_poly.entity_id
_entity_poly.type
_entity_poly.pdbx_seq_one_letter_code
_entity_poly.pdbx_strand_id
1 'polypeptide(L)'
;MGGVLLISLILVFNNEINIDLFSLNSKDFFWLFILATFCTAYAFVVSVDVLKHLTPYSTMISINMEPVYGIILATIFLNESKDMSFNFYLGFILIISSILLNGLFKLKEK
;
A
#
# COMPACT_ATOMS: atom_id res chain seq x y z
N MET A 1 4.59 14.03 4.77
CA MET A 1 4.42 14.90 5.96
C MET A 1 3.08 14.69 6.66
N GLY A 2 1.96 14.54 5.93
CA GLY A 2 0.63 14.31 6.54
C GLY A 2 0.55 13.09 7.47
N GLY A 3 1.14 11.95 7.10
CA GLY A 3 1.15 10.75 7.94
C GLY A 3 1.83 10.96 9.31
N VAL A 4 2.97 11.66 9.35
CA VAL A 4 3.69 11.97 10.59
C VAL A 4 2.85 12.85 11.51
N LEU A 5 2.19 13.88 10.95
CA LEU A 5 1.31 14.76 11.73
C LEU A 5 0.11 14.01 12.30
N LEU A 6 -0.54 13.16 11.49
CA LEU A 6 -1.70 12.38 11.94
C LEU A 6 -1.33 11.36 13.02
N ILE A 7 -0.23 10.62 12.82
CA ILE A 7 0.24 9.60 13.78
C ILE A 7 0.67 10.28 15.08
N SER A 8 1.41 11.40 15.00
CA SER A 8 1.78 12.17 16.18
C SER A 8 0.55 12.67 16.95
N LEU A 9 -0.48 13.13 16.25
CA LEU A 9 -1.73 13.58 16.88
C LEU A 9 -2.44 12.43 17.60
N ILE A 10 -2.53 11.25 16.97
CA ILE A 10 -3.15 10.06 17.56
C ILE A 10 -2.39 9.61 18.82
N LEU A 11 -1.07 9.58 18.79
CA LEU A 11 -0.25 9.20 19.94
C LEU A 11 -0.40 10.18 21.11
N VAL A 12 -0.55 11.48 20.84
CA VAL A 12 -0.87 12.49 21.85
C VAL A 12 -2.23 12.21 22.49
N PHE A 13 -3.26 11.94 21.69
CA PHE A 13 -4.61 11.67 22.20
C PHE A 13 -4.71 10.37 23.01
N ASN A 14 -3.93 9.35 22.65
CA ASN A 14 -3.87 8.08 23.38
C ASN A 14 -2.95 8.13 24.60
N ASN A 15 -2.23 9.24 24.81
CA ASN A 15 -1.30 9.45 25.93
C ASN A 15 -0.15 8.41 25.98
N GLU A 16 0.22 7.85 24.82
CA GLU A 16 1.24 6.78 24.67
C GLU A 16 2.62 7.30 24.27
N ILE A 17 2.89 8.60 24.47
CA ILE A 17 4.21 9.18 24.17
C ILE A 17 5.20 8.73 25.24
N ASN A 18 5.82 7.58 25.00
CA ASN A 18 6.86 7.03 25.86
C ASN A 18 8.26 7.34 25.31
N ILE A 19 9.23 7.53 26.20
CA ILE A 19 10.64 7.79 25.89
C ILE A 19 11.27 6.56 25.21
N ASP A 20 10.70 5.37 25.45
CA ASP A 20 11.08 4.13 24.79
C ASP A 20 10.79 4.11 23.28
N LEU A 21 9.90 4.96 22.77
CA LEU A 21 9.71 5.10 21.32
C LEU A 21 10.97 5.65 20.62
N PHE A 22 11.83 6.34 21.37
CA PHE A 22 13.07 6.91 20.89
C PHE A 22 14.31 6.06 21.24
N SER A 23 14.14 4.93 21.96
CA SER A 23 15.23 4.01 22.28
C SER A 23 15.53 3.06 21.11
N LEU A 24 15.91 3.64 19.97
CA LEU A 24 16.26 2.88 18.78
C LEU A 24 17.62 2.19 18.97
N ASN A 25 17.65 0.88 18.76
CA ASN A 25 18.88 0.10 18.80
C ASN A 25 19.66 0.29 17.48
N SER A 26 20.97 0.03 17.47
CA SER A 26 21.81 0.15 16.27
C SER A 26 21.34 -0.74 15.11
N LYS A 27 20.68 -1.87 15.40
CA LYS A 27 20.07 -2.76 14.39
C LYS A 27 18.85 -2.11 13.72
N ASP A 28 18.04 -1.38 14.49
CA ASP A 28 16.85 -0.71 13.97
C ASP A 28 17.26 0.40 13.01
N PHE A 29 18.32 1.14 13.36
CA PHE A 29 18.87 2.18 12.48
C PHE A 29 19.35 1.60 11.14
N PHE A 30 20.00 0.43 11.15
CA PHE A 30 20.43 -0.25 9.92
C PHE A 30 19.24 -0.70 9.05
N TRP A 31 18.21 -1.30 9.65
CA TRP A 31 17.00 -1.70 8.92
C TRP A 31 16.23 -0.49 8.38
N LEU A 32 16.11 0.59 9.17
CA LEU A 32 15.50 1.84 8.72
C LEU A 32 16.26 2.45 7.54
N PHE A 33 17.59 2.40 7.55
CA PHE A 33 18.40 2.90 6.44
C PHE A 33 18.14 2.13 5.15
N ILE A 34 18.10 0.79 5.21
CA ILE A 34 17.78 -0.06 4.06
C ILE A 34 16.37 0.23 3.56
N LEU A 35 15.38 0.31 4.47
CA LEU A 35 13.99 0.56 4.10
C LEU A 35 13.82 1.94 3.45
N ALA A 36 14.42 2.99 4.02
CA ALA A 36 14.32 4.36 3.51
C ALA A 36 14.98 4.51 2.14
N THR A 37 16.09 3.81 1.89
CA THR A 37 16.80 3.91 0.61
C THR A 37 16.17 3.02 -0.45
N PHE A 38 16.15 1.70 -0.21
CA PHE A 38 15.75 0.73 -1.22
C PHE A 38 14.24 0.70 -1.44
N CYS A 39 13.47 0.61 -0.36
CA CYS A 39 12.02 0.47 -0.44
C CYS A 39 11.32 1.81 -0.70
N THR A 40 11.86 2.94 -0.21
CA THR A 40 11.23 4.26 -0.40
C THR A 40 11.87 5.07 -1.52
N ALA A 41 13.14 5.45 -1.39
CA ALA A 41 13.75 6.38 -2.36
C ALA A 41 13.90 5.77 -3.76
N TYR A 42 14.43 4.56 -3.88
CA TYR A 42 14.62 3.90 -5.18
C TYR A 42 13.28 3.56 -5.84
N ALA A 43 12.35 2.93 -5.10
CA ALA A 43 11.03 2.61 -5.62
C ALA A 43 10.30 3.86 -6.13
N PHE A 44 10.37 4.98 -5.41
CA PHE A 44 9.77 6.23 -5.83
C PHE A 44 10.40 6.80 -7.12
N VAL A 45 11.73 6.76 -7.24
CA VAL A 45 12.42 7.17 -8.48
C VAL A 45 11.95 6.33 -9.66
N VAL A 46 11.85 5.01 -9.48
CA VAL A 46 11.33 4.11 -10.51
C VAL A 46 9.87 4.43 -10.83
N SER A 47 9.00 4.67 -9.85
CA SER A 47 7.62 5.07 -10.08
C SER A 47 7.50 6.35 -10.91
N VAL A 48 8.35 7.35 -10.65
CA VAL A 48 8.41 8.59 -11.43
C VAL A 48 8.93 8.37 -12.85
N ASP A 49 9.89 7.45 -13.04
CA ASP A 49 10.39 7.12 -14.36
C ASP A 49 9.39 6.33 -15.20
N VAL A 50 8.65 5.41 -14.56
CA VAL A 50 7.55 4.67 -15.19
C VAL A 50 6.44 5.61 -15.67
N LEU A 51 6.17 6.71 -14.95
CA LEU A 51 5.22 7.74 -15.38
C LEU A 51 5.64 8.47 -16.68
N LYS A 52 6.91 8.37 -17.12
CA LYS A 52 7.34 8.91 -18.43
C LYS A 52 6.97 7.98 -19.58
N HIS A 53 6.81 6.68 -19.32
CA HIS A 53 6.54 5.66 -20.33
C HIS A 53 5.08 5.17 -20.32
N LEU A 54 4.44 5.19 -19.15
CA LEU A 54 3.03 4.91 -18.98
C LEU A 54 2.27 6.22 -18.84
N THR A 55 1.14 6.34 -19.53
CA THR A 55 0.26 7.48 -19.31
C THR A 55 -0.24 7.48 -17.86
N PRO A 56 -0.54 8.65 -17.28
CA PRO A 56 -1.10 8.78 -15.93
C PRO A 56 -2.34 7.86 -15.70
N TYR A 57 -3.02 7.50 -16.78
CA TYR A 57 -4.14 6.57 -16.79
C TYR A 57 -3.74 5.12 -16.51
N SER A 58 -2.72 4.59 -17.18
CA SER A 58 -2.27 3.20 -16.93
C SER A 58 -1.71 3.05 -15.53
N THR A 59 -0.99 4.07 -15.03
CA THR A 59 -0.49 4.08 -13.66
C THR A 59 -1.62 4.14 -12.64
N MET A 60 -2.70 4.88 -12.92
CA MET A 60 -3.87 4.92 -12.05
C MET A 60 -4.60 3.57 -11.98
N ILE A 61 -4.68 2.82 -13.09
CA ILE A 61 -5.23 1.45 -13.07
C ILE A 61 -4.33 0.51 -12.26
N SER A 62 -3.01 0.58 -12.46
CA SER A 62 -2.06 -0.26 -11.71
C SER A 62 -2.11 0.01 -10.21
N ILE A 63 -2.26 1.26 -9.79
CA ILE A 63 -2.43 1.63 -8.37
C ILE A 63 -3.74 1.07 -7.82
N ASN A 64 -4.85 1.17 -8.57
CA ASN A 64 -6.13 0.61 -8.12
C ASN A 64 -6.10 -0.93 -8.01
N MET A 65 -5.17 -1.60 -8.71
CA MET A 65 -4.97 -3.05 -8.62
C MET A 65 -4.06 -3.48 -7.45
N GLU A 66 -3.36 -2.55 -6.80
CA GLU A 66 -2.56 -2.80 -5.60
C GLU A 66 -3.29 -3.63 -4.52
N PRO A 67 -4.53 -3.30 -4.11
CA PRO A 67 -5.27 -4.12 -3.13
C PRO A 67 -5.56 -5.54 -3.63
N VAL A 68 -5.84 -5.72 -4.92
CA VAL A 68 -6.14 -7.05 -5.49
C VAL A 68 -4.89 -7.92 -5.51
N TYR A 69 -3.75 -7.36 -5.93
CA TYR A 69 -2.48 -8.07 -5.88
C TYR A 69 -2.07 -8.40 -4.45
N GLY A 70 -2.28 -7.49 -3.51
CA GLY A 70 -2.03 -7.74 -2.08
C GLY A 70 -2.80 -8.95 -1.56
N ILE A 71 -4.09 -9.05 -1.89
CA ILE A 71 -4.95 -10.18 -1.49
C ILE A 71 -4.46 -11.50 -2.09
N ILE A 72 -4.14 -11.52 -3.39
CA ILE A 72 -3.66 -12.72 -4.08
C ILE A 72 -2.33 -13.17 -3.48
N LEU A 73 -1.39 -12.24 -3.29
CA LEU A 73 -0.07 -12.52 -2.75
C LEU A 73 -0.17 -13.03 -1.30
N ALA A 74 -1.02 -12.43 -0.48
CA ALA A 74 -1.27 -12.89 0.89
C ALA A 74 -1.83 -14.32 0.91
N THR A 75 -2.78 -14.62 0.03
CA THR A 75 -3.37 -15.97 -0.08
C THR A 75 -2.33 -17.02 -0.46
N ILE A 76 -1.39 -16.70 -1.35
CA ILE A 76 -0.34 -17.62 -1.83
C ILE A 76 0.77 -17.79 -0.79
N PHE A 77 1.25 -16.70 -0.18
CA PHE A 77 2.42 -16.74 0.71
C PHE A 77 2.07 -17.06 2.16
N LEU A 78 0.99 -16.49 2.69
CA LEU A 78 0.58 -16.71 4.08
C LEU A 78 -0.33 -17.93 4.23
N ASN A 79 -0.81 -18.50 3.11
CA ASN A 79 -1.70 -19.67 3.07
C ASN A 79 -2.96 -19.51 3.97
N GLU A 80 -3.34 -18.25 4.25
CA GLU A 80 -4.54 -17.86 5.02
C GLU A 80 -5.84 -18.00 4.23
N SER A 81 -5.80 -18.69 3.08
CA SER A 81 -6.97 -19.00 2.25
C SER A 81 -8.08 -19.73 3.01
N LYS A 82 -7.73 -20.45 4.09
CA LYS A 82 -8.65 -21.27 4.89
C LYS A 82 -9.52 -20.49 5.87
N ASP A 83 -9.09 -19.31 6.31
CA ASP A 83 -9.79 -18.51 7.35
C ASP A 83 -10.48 -17.27 6.76
N MET A 84 -10.71 -17.23 5.45
CA MET A 84 -11.39 -16.11 4.81
C MET A 84 -12.90 -16.18 5.07
N SER A 85 -13.39 -15.24 5.89
CA SER A 85 -14.81 -15.06 6.19
C SER A 85 -15.65 -14.79 4.93
N PHE A 86 -16.93 -15.15 4.96
CA PHE A 86 -17.87 -14.86 3.86
C PHE A 86 -17.90 -13.35 3.50
N ASN A 87 -17.75 -12.47 4.49
CA ASN A 87 -17.68 -11.03 4.27
C ASN A 87 -16.44 -10.60 3.46
N PHE A 88 -15.34 -11.33 3.58
CA PHE A 88 -14.14 -11.07 2.79
C PHE A 88 -14.39 -11.33 1.30
N TYR A 89 -15.05 -12.44 0.95
CA TYR A 89 -15.39 -12.76 -0.42
C TYR A 89 -16.32 -11.72 -1.06
N LEU A 90 -17.30 -11.20 -0.30
CA LEU A 90 -18.15 -10.11 -0.76
C LEU A 90 -17.35 -8.82 -1.02
N GLY A 91 -16.48 -8.43 -0.09
CA GLY A 91 -15.61 -7.26 -0.26
C GLY A 91 -14.66 -7.41 -1.47
N PHE A 92 -14.07 -8.59 -1.64
CA PHE A 92 -13.20 -8.91 -2.76
C PHE A 92 -13.91 -8.76 -4.11
N ILE A 93 -15.12 -9.30 -4.23
CA ILE A 93 -15.97 -9.17 -5.43
C ILE A 93 -16.33 -7.70 -5.71
N LEU A 94 -16.64 -6.92 -4.68
CA LEU A 94 -16.95 -5.49 -4.83
C LEU A 94 -15.73 -4.70 -5.33
N ILE A 95 -14.53 -4.98 -4.79
CA ILE A 95 -13.29 -4.32 -5.21
C ILE A 95 -12.97 -4.69 -6.66
N ILE A 96 -12.97 -5.98 -6.99
CA ILE A 96 -12.69 -6.44 -8.36
C ILE A 96 -13.69 -5.88 -9.37
N SER A 97 -15.00 -5.94 -9.06
CA SER A 97 -16.02 -5.42 -9.97
C SER A 97 -15.87 -3.91 -10.19
N SER A 98 -15.60 -3.13 -9.14
CA SER A 98 -15.35 -1.70 -9.26
C SER A 98 -14.16 -1.37 -10.17
N ILE A 99 -13.04 -2.08 -10.00
CA ILE A 99 -11.84 -1.85 -10.82
C ILE A 99 -12.08 -2.26 -12.28
N LEU A 100 -12.71 -3.41 -12.52
CA LEU A 100 -13.05 -3.88 -13.87
C LEU A 100 -14.02 -2.93 -14.57
N LEU A 101 -15.06 -2.47 -13.88
CA LEU A 101 -16.00 -1.48 -14.42
C LEU A 101 -15.27 -0.17 -14.77
N ASN A 102 -14.42 0.34 -13.88
CA ASN A 102 -13.64 1.55 -14.14
C ASN A 102 -12.69 1.38 -15.34
N GLY A 103 -12.07 0.21 -15.49
CA GLY A 103 -11.28 -0.14 -16.67
C GLY A 103 -12.12 -0.18 -17.95
N LEU A 104 -13.25 -0.87 -17.94
CA LEU A 104 -14.12 -1.05 -19.11
C LEU A 104 -14.80 0.24 -19.57
N PHE A 105 -15.36 1.04 -18.65
CA PHE A 105 -15.99 2.32 -18.99
C PHE A 105 -15.03 3.26 -19.69
N LYS A 106 -13.76 3.23 -19.28
CA LYS A 106 -12.76 4.18 -19.76
C LYS A 106 -11.97 3.68 -20.97
N LEU A 107 -12.04 2.38 -21.29
CA LEU A 107 -11.72 1.85 -22.62
C LEU A 107 -12.73 2.28 -23.70
N LYS A 108 -13.97 2.58 -23.30
CA LYS A 108 -15.06 3.01 -24.20
C LYS A 108 -15.07 4.53 -24.49
N GLU A 109 -14.37 5.32 -23.68
CA GLU A 109 -14.19 6.78 -23.89
C GLU A 109 -13.00 7.11 -24.83
N LYS A 110 -12.38 6.10 -25.43
CA LYS A 110 -11.38 6.22 -26.50
C LYS A 110 -11.99 5.81 -27.83
#